data_AF-A0A0N4YJA2-F1
#
_entry.id   AF-A0A0N4YJA2-F1
#
_cell.length_a   1.000
_cell.length_b   1.000
_cell.length_c   1.000
_cell.angle_alpha   90.00
_cell.angle_beta   90.00
_cell.angle_gamma   90.00
#
_symmetry.space_group_name_H-M   'P 1'
#
loop_
_entity.id
_entity.type
_entity.pdbx_description
1 polymer ?
#
loop_
_entity_poly.entity_id
_entity_poly.type
_entity_poly.pdbx_seq_one_letter_code
_entity_poly.pdbx_strand_id
1 'polypeptide(L)'
;MIRVSQCHGILKGGEELYITLYLLSSDDWPREVCEYTWRRHKIAVESLKIPDYIRPKNEFEATRISREIFQYSAMYNPLQRMYSKISILLE
;
A
#
# COMPACT_ATOMS: atom_id res chain seq x y z
N MET A 1 6.40 10.28 9.99
CA MET A 1 6.71 9.21 9.02
C MET A 1 5.79 8.03 9.31
N ILE A 2 4.99 7.57 8.35
CA ILE A 2 4.10 6.41 8.54
C ILE A 2 4.86 5.14 8.13
N ARG A 3 4.88 4.13 9.00
CA ARG A 3 5.28 2.77 8.62
C ARG A 3 4.04 1.93 8.38
N VAL A 4 4.11 1.02 7.43
CA VAL A 4 3.02 0.08 7.10
C VAL A 4 3.49 -1.34 7.39
N SER A 5 2.60 -2.20 7.88
CA SER A 5 2.92 -3.61 8.16
C SER A 5 3.31 -4.38 6.90
N GLN A 6 2.70 -4.04 5.76
CA GLN A 6 2.92 -4.67 4.47
C GLN A 6 2.62 -3.66 3.35
N CYS A 7 3.41 -3.70 2.27
CA CYS A 7 3.25 -2.80 1.11
C CYS A 7 2.72 -3.49 -0.15
N HIS A 8 2.80 -4.83 -0.22
CA HIS A 8 2.48 -5.60 -1.43
C HIS A 8 1.89 -6.95 -1.03
N GLY A 9 0.99 -7.48 -1.86
CA GLY A 9 0.37 -8.77 -1.64
C GLY A 9 -0.53 -9.19 -2.81
N ILE A 10 -1.09 -10.38 -2.70
CA ILE A 10 -2.08 -10.93 -3.63
C ILE A 10 -3.24 -11.46 -2.79
N LEU A 11 -4.46 -11.09 -3.15
CA LEU A 11 -5.70 -11.56 -2.51
C LEU A 11 -6.49 -12.41 -3.49
N LYS A 12 -7.04 -13.53 -3.01
CA LYS A 12 -8.07 -14.27 -3.76
C LYS A 12 -9.42 -13.58 -3.62
N GLY A 13 -10.35 -13.95 -4.50
CA GLY A 13 -11.73 -13.46 -4.42
C GLY A 13 -12.34 -13.77 -3.05
N GLY A 14 -12.78 -12.73 -2.34
CA GLY A 14 -13.37 -12.85 -1.01
C GLY A 14 -12.38 -12.88 0.15
N GLU A 15 -11.07 -12.84 -0.11
CA GLU A 15 -10.07 -12.66 0.96
C GLU A 15 -9.97 -11.20 1.39
N GLU A 16 -9.75 -11.00 2.68
CA GLU A 16 -9.47 -9.71 3.29
C GLU A 16 -8.07 -9.70 3.88
N LEU A 17 -7.42 -8.55 3.83
CA LEU A 17 -6.13 -8.33 4.46
C LEU A 17 -6.15 -7.01 5.22
N TYR A 18 -5.76 -7.09 6.49
CA TYR A 18 -5.65 -5.93 7.37
C TYR A 18 -4.24 -5.37 7.28
N ILE A 19 -4.13 -4.09 6.91
CA ILE A 19 -2.86 -3.38 6.87
C ILE A 19 -2.80 -2.44 8.08
N THR A 20 -1.81 -2.66 8.95
CA THR A 20 -1.59 -1.82 10.12
C THR A 20 -0.69 -0.65 9.77
N LEU A 21 -1.15 0.55 10.12
CA LEU A 21 -0.40 1.79 9.96
C LEU A 21 0.19 2.20 11.31
N TYR A 22 1.51 2.34 11.37
CA TYR A 22 2.23 2.78 12.56
C TYR A 22 2.60 4.25 12.40
N LEU A 23 2.05 5.07 13.30
CA LEU A 23 2.31 6.49 13.44
C LEU A 23 3.28 6.70 14.62
N LEU A 24 4.18 7.70 14.54
CA LEU A 24 4.97 8.07 15.72
C LEU A 24 4.06 8.68 16.77
N SER A 25 4.43 8.52 18.04
CA SER A 25 3.74 9.18 19.16
C SER A 25 3.69 10.69 18.95
N SER A 26 2.60 11.33 19.40
CA SER A 26 2.46 12.79 19.38
C SER A 26 3.57 13.50 20.14
N ASP A 27 4.12 12.87 21.18
CA ASP A 27 5.21 13.41 21.99
C ASP A 27 6.52 13.54 21.20
N ASP A 28 6.67 12.74 20.15
CA ASP A 28 7.85 12.71 19.27
C ASP A 28 7.64 13.53 17.98
N TRP A 29 6.52 14.24 17.86
CA TRP A 29 6.29 15.09 16.68
C TRP A 29 7.17 16.35 16.74
N PRO A 30 7.77 16.79 15.63
CA PRO A 30 8.31 18.13 15.47
C PRO A 30 7.36 19.18 16.02
N ARG A 31 7.90 20.22 16.69
CA ARG A 31 7.11 21.29 17.34
C ARG A 31 6.10 21.94 16.41
N GLU A 32 6.40 22.00 15.11
CA GLU A 32 5.41 22.38 14.11
C GLU A 32 4.73 21.13 13.53
N VAL A 33 3.47 20.91 13.91
CA VAL A 33 2.60 19.86 13.34
C VAL A 33 2.56 19.94 11.81
N CYS A 34 2.68 21.15 11.24
CA CYS A 34 2.77 21.39 9.80
C CYS A 34 4.02 20.79 9.16
N GLU A 35 5.16 20.78 9.86
CA GLU A 35 6.43 20.19 9.39
C GLU A 35 6.37 18.66 9.44
N TYR A 36 5.66 18.08 10.42
CA TYR A 36 5.51 16.63 10.54
C TYR A 36 4.46 16.04 9.59
N THR A 37 3.31 16.69 9.50
CA THR A 37 2.15 16.20 8.74
C THR A 37 2.21 16.56 7.26
N TRP A 38 3.07 17.53 6.87
CA TRP A 38 2.98 18.19 5.56
C TRP A 38 1.50 18.47 5.18
N ARG A 39 0.75 18.96 6.18
CA ARG A 39 -0.70 19.20 6.21
C ARG A 39 -1.65 18.01 6.05
N ARG A 40 -1.28 16.87 5.43
CA ARG A 40 -2.11 15.64 5.34
C ARG A 40 -1.25 14.42 4.98
N HIS A 41 -1.25 13.38 5.82
CA HIS A 41 -0.70 12.09 5.41
C HIS A 41 -1.62 11.44 4.38
N LYS A 42 -1.04 10.94 3.28
CA LYS A 42 -1.79 10.30 2.20
C LYS A 42 -1.18 8.95 1.90
N ILE A 43 -2.03 7.94 1.80
CA ILE A 43 -1.65 6.60 1.34
C ILE A 43 -2.34 6.35 0.01
N ALA A 44 -1.56 5.84 -0.93
CA ALA A 44 -1.99 5.35 -2.22
C ALA A 44 -2.05 3.82 -2.16
N VAL A 45 -3.24 3.25 -2.36
CA VAL A 45 -3.41 1.81 -2.54
C VAL A 45 -3.67 1.57 -4.02
N GLU A 46 -2.75 0.89 -4.67
CA GLU A 46 -2.91 0.45 -6.06
C GLU A 46 -3.33 -1.02 -6.07
N SER A 47 -4.30 -1.35 -6.91
CA SER A 47 -4.77 -2.72 -7.11
C SER A 47 -4.92 -3.03 -8.59
N LEU A 48 -4.72 -4.29 -8.94
CA LEU A 48 -4.82 -4.79 -10.31
C LEU A 48 -5.41 -6.19 -10.24
N LYS A 49 -6.37 -6.49 -11.12
CA LYS A 49 -6.85 -7.86 -11.29
C LYS A 49 -5.79 -8.66 -12.03
N ILE A 50 -5.32 -9.74 -11.41
CA ILE A 50 -4.39 -10.69 -12.04
C ILE A 50 -5.15 -11.92 -12.55
N PRO A 51 -4.64 -12.63 -13.58
CA PRO A 51 -5.23 -13.87 -14.05
C PRO A 51 -5.25 -14.98 -13.00
N ASP A 52 -6.30 -15.82 -13.00
CA ASP A 52 -6.54 -16.86 -11.99
C ASP A 52 -5.49 -17.98 -11.95
N TYR A 53 -4.67 -18.11 -13.00
CA TYR A 53 -3.56 -19.07 -13.04
C TYR A 53 -2.33 -18.60 -12.25
N ILE A 54 -2.23 -17.31 -11.91
CA ILE A 54 -1.16 -16.79 -11.06
C ILE A 54 -1.52 -17.11 -9.60
N ARG A 55 -0.94 -18.19 -9.08
CA ARG A 55 -1.18 -18.67 -7.71
C ARG A 55 0.14 -18.84 -6.98
N PRO A 56 0.57 -17.85 -6.18
CA PRO A 56 1.77 -18.00 -5.35
C PRO A 56 1.58 -19.13 -4.34
N LYS A 57 2.63 -19.93 -4.12
CA LYS A 57 2.62 -21.08 -3.20
C LYS A 57 2.76 -20.66 -1.74
N ASN A 58 3.34 -19.48 -1.50
CA ASN A 58 3.57 -18.91 -0.18
C ASN A 58 3.63 -17.38 -0.25
N GLU A 59 3.65 -16.73 0.91
CA GLU A 59 3.64 -15.27 1.05
C GLU A 59 4.88 -14.60 0.44
N PHE A 60 6.05 -15.24 0.53
CA PHE A 60 7.29 -14.73 -0.06
C PHE A 60 7.18 -14.66 -1.58
N GLU A 61 6.65 -15.71 -2.21
CA GLU A 61 6.41 -15.75 -3.65
C GLU A 61 5.33 -14.73 -4.05
N ALA A 62 4.26 -14.59 -3.25
CA ALA A 62 3.22 -13.59 -3.48
C ALA A 62 3.79 -12.16 -3.48
N THR A 63 4.69 -11.87 -2.53
CA THR A 63 5.37 -10.57 -2.42
C THR A 63 6.29 -10.31 -3.62
N ARG A 64 7.05 -11.31 -4.07
CA ARG A 64 7.91 -11.18 -5.25
C ARG A 64 7.09 -10.94 -6.52
N ILE A 65 6.09 -11.79 -6.77
CA ILE A 65 5.23 -11.72 -7.97
C ILE A 65 4.47 -10.39 -8.01
N SER A 66 3.87 -9.96 -6.89
CA SER A 66 3.17 -8.68 -6.84
C SER A 66 4.08 -7.51 -7.21
N ARG A 67 5.31 -7.45 -6.67
CA ARG A 67 6.29 -6.42 -7.04
C ARG A 67 6.63 -6.42 -8.53
N GLU A 68 6.86 -7.60 -9.12
CA GLU A 68 7.17 -7.73 -10.55
C GLU A 68 6.00 -7.27 -11.43
N ILE A 69 4.77 -7.67 -11.10
CA ILE A 69 3.55 -7.25 -11.81
C ILE A 69 3.35 -5.74 -11.71
N PHE A 70 3.56 -5.15 -10.54
CA PHE A 70 3.50 -3.70 -10.33
C PHE A 70 4.71 -2.94 -10.91
N GLN A 71 5.82 -3.58 -11.23
CA GLN A 71 6.86 -2.93 -12.04
C GLN A 71 6.49 -2.96 -13.51
N TYR A 72 6.10 -4.12 -14.01
CA TYR A 72 5.73 -4.32 -15.41
C TYR A 72 4.53 -3.46 -15.82
N SER A 73 3.44 -3.48 -15.06
CA SER A 73 2.25 -2.70 -15.40
C SER A 73 2.48 -1.19 -15.35
N ALA A 74 3.48 -0.70 -14.61
CA ALA A 74 3.77 0.74 -14.54
C ALA A 74 4.38 1.21 -15.86
N MET A 75 5.23 0.36 -16.46
CA MET A 75 5.93 0.65 -17.71
C MET A 75 5.04 0.42 -18.93
N TYR A 76 4.23 -0.64 -18.92
CA TYR A 76 3.56 -1.10 -20.14
C TYR A 76 2.05 -0.92 -20.15
N ASN A 77 1.37 -0.96 -18.98
CA ASN A 77 -0.09 -0.95 -18.91
C ASN A 77 -0.64 -0.22 -17.66
N PRO A 78 -0.29 1.07 -17.44
CA PRO A 78 -0.61 1.75 -16.18
C PRO A 78 -2.12 1.93 -15.95
N LEU A 79 -2.90 2.03 -17.04
CA LEU A 79 -4.35 2.27 -16.99
C LEU A 79 -5.17 1.06 -16.49
N GLN A 80 -4.56 -0.12 -16.35
CA GLN A 80 -5.25 -1.29 -15.80
C GLN A 80 -5.34 -1.26 -14.27
N ARG A 81 -4.62 -0.35 -13.62
CA ARG A 81 -4.62 -0.23 -12.16
C ARG A 81 -5.81 0.59 -11.67
N MET A 82 -6.38 0.13 -10.57
CA MET A 82 -7.30 0.92 -9.77
C MET A 82 -6.53 1.57 -8.62
N TYR A 83 -6.80 2.84 -8.40
CA TYR A 83 -6.15 3.64 -7.38
C TYR A 83 -7.17 4.06 -6.31
N SER A 84 -6.84 3.79 -5.06
CA SER A 84 -7.59 4.26 -3.90
C SER A 84 -6.71 5.14 -3.04
N LYS A 85 -7.21 6.34 -2.71
CA LYS A 85 -6.49 7.31 -1.87
C LYS A 85 -7.09 7.36 -0.49
N ILE A 86 -6.25 7.14 0.51
CA ILE A 86 -6.61 7.29 1.90
C ILE A 86 -5.94 8.56 2.41
N SER A 87 -6.74 9.51 2.89
CA SER A 87 -6.23 10.72 3.54
C SER A 87 -6.37 10.55 5.05
N ILE A 88 -5.25 10.61 5.76
CA ILE A 88 -5.19 10.46 7.20
C ILE A 88 -5.02 11.87 7.79
N LEU A 89 -5.97 12.23 8.64
CA LEU A 89 -5.99 13.49 9.37
C LEU A 89 -5.70 13.17 10.84
N LEU A 90 -4.73 13.87 11.40
CA LEU A 90 -4.37 13.78 12.81
C LEU A 90 -4.91 15.07 13.45
N GLU A 91 -5.79 14.92 14.42
CA GLU A 91 -6.42 16.01 15.19
C GLU A 91 -5.88 16.05 16.61
#